data_AF-A0A6G3PDX3-F1
#
_entry.id   AF-A0A6G3PDX3-F1
#
_cell.length_a   1.000
_cell.length_b   1.000
_cell.length_c   1.000
_cell.angle_alpha   90.00
_cell.angle_beta   90.00
_cell.angle_gamma   90.00
#
_symmetry.space_group_name_H-M   'P 1'
#
loop_
_entity.id
_entity.type
_entity.pdbx_description
1 polymer ?
#
loop_
_entity_poly.entity_id
_entity_poly.type
_entity_poly.pdbx_seq_one_letter_code
_entity_poly.pdbx_strand_id
1 'polypeptide(L)'
;LGEADRTSASVVLAREADGPSSEGRWAVGAGLSRRAASAAALRDLLGQVQLAAEDPGAAVDPGDPLMADLAAGAIAVGGESVAADGAETTFDAVLEALRSAGRDALYVSTTPADLASVPVATARVLLTVDGEGGTDAR
;
A
#
# COMPACT_ATOMS: atom_id res chain seq x y z
N LEU A 1 -6.00 -12.15 -6.76
CA LEU A 1 -6.74 -11.57 -5.62
C LEU A 1 -7.95 -10.85 -6.22
N GLY A 2 -9.18 -11.28 -5.91
CA GLY A 2 -10.44 -10.86 -6.54
C GLY A 2 -10.87 -9.41 -6.25
N GLU A 3 -9.90 -8.50 -6.16
CA GLU A 3 -10.08 -7.10 -5.83
C GLU A 3 -10.21 -6.24 -7.09
N ALA A 4 -9.84 -6.78 -8.27
CA ALA A 4 -9.97 -6.09 -9.56
C ALA A 4 -11.43 -5.69 -9.90
N ASP A 5 -12.40 -6.41 -9.35
CA ASP A 5 -13.83 -6.14 -9.53
C ASP A 5 -14.38 -5.14 -8.49
N ARG A 6 -13.58 -4.77 -7.47
CA ARG A 6 -14.02 -3.95 -6.31
C ARG A 6 -13.25 -2.63 -6.18
N THR A 7 -11.98 -2.63 -6.58
CA THR A 7 -11.17 -1.42 -6.73
C THR A 7 -10.45 -1.47 -8.07
N SER A 8 -10.47 -0.36 -8.80
CA SER A 8 -9.76 -0.25 -10.07
C SER A 8 -8.26 0.04 -9.88
N ALA A 9 -7.81 0.27 -8.64
CA ALA A 9 -6.41 0.55 -8.33
C ALA A 9 -5.54 -0.72 -8.44
N SER A 10 -4.29 -0.54 -8.86
CA SER A 10 -3.29 -1.61 -8.86
C SER A 10 -2.61 -1.71 -7.50
N VAL A 11 -2.50 -2.91 -6.96
CA VAL A 11 -1.77 -3.21 -5.70
C VAL A 11 -0.74 -4.29 -5.97
N VAL A 12 0.50 -4.07 -5.53
CA VAL A 12 1.63 -4.98 -5.72
C VAL A 12 2.32 -5.22 -4.39
N LEU A 13 2.64 -6.48 -4.11
CA LEU A 13 3.52 -6.88 -3.01
C LEU A 13 4.91 -7.16 -3.56
N ALA A 14 5.91 -6.44 -3.07
CA ALA A 14 7.32 -6.73 -3.29
C ALA A 14 7.84 -7.52 -2.09
N ARG A 15 8.62 -8.57 -2.33
CA ARG A 15 9.29 -9.34 -1.29
C ARG A 15 10.72 -9.65 -1.69
N GLU A 16 11.59 -9.79 -0.70
CA GLU A 16 12.90 -10.39 -0.92
C GLU A 16 12.74 -11.83 -1.42
N ALA A 17 13.51 -12.19 -2.44
CA ALA A 17 13.65 -13.57 -2.88
C ALA A 17 14.63 -14.27 -1.93
N ASP A 18 14.21 -15.38 -1.32
CA ASP A 18 15.00 -16.32 -0.52
C ASP A 18 16.20 -15.70 0.22
N GLY A 19 15.93 -15.08 1.38
CA GLY A 19 16.94 -14.73 2.37
C GLY A 19 17.22 -15.90 3.33
N PRO A 20 18.37 -15.90 4.05
CA PRO A 20 18.72 -16.94 5.02
C PRO A 20 17.79 -16.99 6.25
N SER A 21 16.87 -16.02 6.41
CA SER A 21 15.85 -15.99 7.44
C SER A 21 14.47 -16.29 6.83
N SER A 22 13.63 -17.02 7.57
CA SER A 22 12.24 -17.33 7.25
C SER A 22 11.31 -16.11 7.22
N GLU A 23 11.85 -14.90 7.34
CA GLU A 23 11.16 -13.62 7.54
C GLU A 23 11.72 -12.57 6.56
N GLY A 24 11.83 -12.92 5.27
CA GLY A 24 12.27 -11.97 4.24
C GLY A 24 11.42 -10.70 4.24
N ARG A 25 12.06 -9.54 4.02
CA ARG A 25 11.35 -8.25 4.01
C ARG A 25 10.33 -8.20 2.88
N TRP A 26 9.26 -7.45 3.12
CA TRP A 26 8.25 -7.18 2.12
C TRP A 26 7.66 -5.78 2.29
N ALA A 27 7.04 -5.29 1.22
CA ALA A 27 6.31 -4.03 1.20
C ALA A 27 5.16 -4.12 0.20
N VAL A 28 4.13 -3.30 0.39
CA VAL A 28 2.99 -3.18 -0.51
C VAL A 28 2.96 -1.78 -1.09
N GLY A 29 2.80 -1.70 -2.40
CA GLY A 29 2.61 -0.45 -3.12
C GLY A 29 1.28 -0.46 -3.85
N ALA A 30 0.61 0.70 -3.86
CA ALA A 30 -0.59 0.93 -4.63
C ALA A 30 -0.40 2.08 -5.63
N GLY A 31 -1.13 2.04 -6.74
CA GLY A 31 -1.05 3.09 -7.74
C GLY A 31 -2.15 2.99 -8.79
N LEU A 32 -2.32 4.07 -9.55
CA LEU A 32 -3.26 4.13 -10.68
C LEU A 32 -2.81 3.28 -11.88
N SER A 33 -1.59 2.75 -11.84
CA SER A 33 -1.09 1.77 -12.79
C SER A 33 -0.24 0.74 -12.06
N ARG A 34 -0.09 -0.44 -12.67
CA ARG A 34 0.77 -1.51 -12.12
C ARG A 34 2.23 -1.05 -12.00
N ARG A 35 2.73 -0.25 -12.93
CA ARG A 35 4.07 0.32 -12.87
C ARG A 35 4.24 1.23 -11.64
N ALA A 36 3.29 2.13 -11.39
CA ALA A 36 3.32 3.00 -10.22
C ALA A 36 3.27 2.20 -8.91
N ALA A 37 2.38 1.20 -8.82
CA ALA A 37 2.26 0.31 -7.67
C ALA A 37 3.56 -0.49 -7.43
N SER A 38 4.17 -1.02 -8.50
CA SER A 38 5.43 -1.77 -8.42
C SER A 38 6.59 -0.88 -7.97
N ALA A 39 6.70 0.33 -8.52
CA ALA A 39 7.72 1.29 -8.16
C ALA A 39 7.57 1.74 -6.69
N ALA A 40 6.35 1.92 -6.20
CA ALA A 40 6.09 2.21 -4.79
C ALA A 40 6.55 1.03 -3.89
N ALA A 41 6.08 -0.18 -4.17
CA ALA A 41 6.42 -1.37 -3.39
C ALA A 41 7.93 -1.61 -3.32
N LEU A 42 8.63 -1.49 -4.45
CA LEU A 42 10.08 -1.67 -4.52
C LEU A 42 10.85 -0.56 -3.82
N ARG A 43 10.37 0.69 -3.90
CA ARG A 43 11.00 1.82 -3.19
C ARG A 43 10.93 1.63 -1.69
N ASP A 44 9.78 1.20 -1.17
CA ASP A 44 9.60 1.00 0.26
C ASP A 44 10.41 -0.20 0.75
N LEU A 45 10.44 -1.30 -0.01
CA LEU A 45 11.30 -2.45 0.29
C LEU A 45 12.79 -2.06 0.29
N LEU A 46 13.25 -1.31 -0.72
CA LEU A 46 14.63 -0.82 -0.77
C LEU A 46 14.93 0.17 0.36
N GLY A 47 13.96 1.01 0.73
CA GLY A 47 14.07 1.93 1.86
C GLY A 47 14.32 1.19 3.17
N GLN A 48 13.62 0.08 3.41
CA GLN A 48 13.90 -0.78 4.58
C GLN A 48 15.31 -1.35 4.57
N VAL A 49 15.83 -1.74 3.40
CA VAL A 49 17.22 -2.23 3.27
C VAL A 49 18.22 -1.12 3.57
N GLN A 50 17.99 0.08 3.04
CA GLN A 50 18.86 1.23 3.21
C GLN A 50 18.88 1.72 4.66
N LEU A 51 17.72 1.87 5.29
CA LEU A 51 17.61 2.30 6.69
C LEU A 51 18.29 1.31 7.65
N ALA A 52 18.08 0.00 7.45
CA ALA A 52 18.73 -1.01 8.26
C ALA A 52 20.27 -1.03 8.09
N ALA A 53 20.77 -0.61 6.93
CA ALA A 53 22.21 -0.50 6.68
C ALA A 53 22.80 0.78 7.31
N GLU A 54 22.03 1.86 7.39
CA GLU A 54 22.44 3.14 7.98
C GLU A 54 22.53 3.06 9.50
N ASP A 55 21.55 2.42 10.16
CA ASP A 55 21.56 2.18 11.61
C ASP A 55 21.24 0.72 11.94
N PRO A 56 22.26 -0.17 11.95
CA PRO A 56 22.07 -1.59 12.26
C PRO A 56 21.58 -1.87 13.69
N GLY A 57 21.68 -0.89 14.59
CA GLY A 57 21.22 -1.02 15.98
C GLY A 57 19.75 -0.70 16.17
N ALA A 58 19.11 -0.06 15.19
CA ALA A 58 17.70 0.28 15.21
C ALA A 58 16.90 -0.65 14.30
N ALA A 59 15.77 -1.13 14.82
CA ALA A 59 14.79 -1.81 13.99
C ALA A 59 14.13 -0.78 13.06
N VAL A 60 14.02 -1.12 11.77
CA VAL A 60 13.23 -0.32 10.83
C VAL A 60 11.76 -0.45 11.21
N ASP A 61 11.11 0.69 11.46
CA ASP A 61 9.68 0.76 11.76
C ASP A 61 8.88 1.00 10.47
N PRO A 62 8.14 -0.01 9.95
CA PRO A 62 7.26 0.17 8.81
C PRO A 62 5.90 0.81 9.18
N GLY A 63 5.67 1.12 10.45
CA GLY A 63 4.38 1.50 11.01
C GLY A 63 3.53 0.29 11.40
N ASP A 64 2.22 0.51 11.56
CA ASP A 64 1.28 -0.54 11.93
C ASP A 64 1.27 -1.68 10.89
N PRO A 65 1.37 -2.95 11.32
CA PRO A 65 1.46 -4.07 10.40
C PRO A 65 0.17 -4.22 9.60
N LEU A 66 0.27 -4.12 8.26
CA LEU A 66 -0.88 -4.32 7.36
C LEU A 66 -1.47 -5.72 7.49
N MET A 67 -0.61 -6.74 7.60
CA MET A 67 -0.98 -8.15 7.79
C MET A 67 0.03 -8.78 8.74
N ALA A 68 -0.27 -8.76 10.05
CA ALA A 68 0.64 -9.20 11.10
C ALA A 68 1.15 -10.64 10.92
N ASP A 69 0.29 -11.54 10.45
CA ASP A 69 0.61 -12.97 10.30
C ASP A 69 1.07 -13.35 8.88
N LEU A 70 1.35 -12.37 8.01
CA LEU A 70 1.74 -12.67 6.63
C LEU A 70 3.19 -13.19 6.54
N ALA A 71 3.32 -14.49 6.32
CA ALA A 71 4.56 -15.10 5.85
C ALA A 71 4.76 -14.86 4.35
N ALA A 72 5.29 -13.69 3.95
CA ALA A 72 5.43 -13.31 2.54
C ALA A 72 6.25 -14.34 1.71
N GLY A 73 7.20 -15.04 2.33
CA GLY A 73 7.97 -16.12 1.70
C GLY A 73 7.13 -17.34 1.29
N ALA A 74 5.98 -17.57 1.95
CA ALA A 74 5.05 -18.64 1.62
C ALA A 74 4.19 -18.34 0.37
N ILE A 75 4.21 -17.10 -0.12
CA ILE A 75 3.52 -16.73 -1.36
C ILE A 75 4.29 -17.34 -2.54
N ALA A 76 3.77 -18.46 -3.05
CA ALA A 76 4.29 -19.09 -4.25
C ALA A 76 4.19 -18.10 -5.43
N VAL A 77 5.31 -17.84 -6.09
CA VAL A 77 5.32 -17.13 -7.37
C VAL A 77 4.90 -18.14 -8.43
N GLY A 78 3.68 -17.97 -8.95
CA GLY A 78 3.11 -18.84 -9.98
C GLY A 78 2.61 -18.04 -11.18
N GLY A 79 2.42 -18.74 -12.30
CA GLY A 79 1.99 -18.14 -13.56
C GLY A 79 3.12 -17.49 -14.36
N GLU A 80 2.75 -16.90 -15.49
CA GLU A 80 3.69 -16.16 -16.32
C GLU A 80 3.96 -14.77 -15.73
N SER A 81 5.17 -14.27 -15.96
CA SER A 81 5.51 -12.89 -15.63
C SER A 81 4.57 -11.94 -16.36
N VAL A 82 3.99 -10.99 -15.61
CA VAL A 82 3.10 -9.98 -16.18
C VAL A 82 3.90 -8.69 -16.35
N ALA A 83 3.78 -8.06 -17.52
CA ALA A 83 4.39 -6.76 -17.77
C ALA A 83 3.93 -5.74 -16.71
N ALA A 84 4.88 -4.96 -16.18
CA ALA A 84 4.58 -3.84 -15.27
C ALA A 84 3.73 -2.77 -15.96
N ASP A 85 3.86 -2.68 -17.28
CA ASP A 85 3.09 -1.82 -18.16
C ASP A 85 1.73 -2.48 -18.41
N GLY A 86 0.65 -1.78 -18.10
CA GLY A 86 -0.71 -2.30 -18.23
C GLY A 86 -1.75 -1.20 -18.21
N ALA A 87 -3.03 -1.60 -18.17
CA ALA A 87 -4.14 -0.67 -18.06
C ALA A 87 -3.96 0.26 -16.84
N GLU A 88 -4.22 1.54 -17.07
CA GLU A 88 -4.23 2.56 -16.03
C GLU A 88 -5.69 2.85 -15.64
N THR A 89 -5.87 3.31 -14.41
CA THR A 89 -7.13 3.85 -13.92
C THR A 89 -6.98 5.33 -13.61
N THR A 90 -8.08 6.00 -13.29
CA THR A 90 -8.07 7.39 -12.82
C THR A 90 -8.54 7.45 -11.37
N PHE A 91 -8.24 8.55 -10.70
CA PHE A 91 -8.74 8.77 -9.34
C PHE A 91 -10.28 8.76 -9.30
N ASP A 92 -10.93 9.39 -10.27
CA ASP A 92 -12.40 9.38 -10.39
C ASP A 92 -12.96 7.97 -10.56
N ALA A 93 -12.30 7.13 -11.35
CA ALA A 93 -12.70 5.73 -11.52
C ALA A 93 -12.54 4.92 -10.23
N VAL A 94 -11.49 5.20 -9.43
CA VAL A 94 -11.33 4.58 -8.11
C VAL A 94 -12.44 5.01 -7.16
N LEU A 95 -12.78 6.30 -7.10
CA LEU A 95 -13.86 6.79 -6.26
C LEU A 95 -15.22 6.21 -6.68
N GLU A 96 -15.46 6.07 -7.97
CA GLU A 96 -16.70 5.48 -8.49
C GLU A 96 -16.77 3.97 -8.19
N ALA A 97 -15.66 3.25 -8.30
CA ALA A 97 -15.58 1.84 -7.92
C ALA A 97 -15.85 1.65 -6.41
N LEU A 98 -15.27 2.50 -5.55
CA LEU A 98 -15.54 2.49 -4.11
C LEU A 98 -17.03 2.71 -3.84
N ARG A 99 -17.64 3.73 -4.45
CA ARG A 99 -19.07 4.02 -4.30
C ARG A 99 -19.94 2.86 -4.78
N SER A 100 -19.60 2.28 -5.92
CA SER A 100 -20.30 1.11 -6.47
C SER A 100 -20.20 -0.11 -5.55
N ALA A 101 -19.12 -0.22 -4.78
CA ALA A 101 -18.93 -1.23 -3.74
C ALA A 101 -19.55 -0.85 -2.38
N GLY A 102 -20.34 0.23 -2.30
CA GLY A 102 -20.98 0.68 -1.05
C GLY A 102 -20.05 1.41 -0.09
N ARG A 103 -18.87 1.84 -0.54
CA ARG A 103 -17.86 2.53 0.27
C ARG A 103 -17.72 3.99 -0.13
N ASP A 104 -17.54 4.84 0.86
CA ASP A 104 -17.27 6.27 0.69
C ASP A 104 -15.84 6.59 1.11
N ALA A 105 -15.21 7.52 0.40
CA ALA A 105 -13.95 8.13 0.79
C ALA A 105 -14.21 9.52 1.37
N LEU A 106 -13.95 9.68 2.67
CA LEU A 106 -14.04 10.96 3.38
C LEU A 106 -12.67 11.63 3.40
N TYR A 107 -12.65 12.93 3.14
CA TYR A 107 -11.43 13.74 3.11
C TYR A 107 -11.47 14.80 4.21
N VAL A 108 -10.38 14.90 4.96
CA VAL A 108 -10.16 15.97 5.94
C VAL A 108 -8.81 16.61 5.66
N SER A 109 -8.81 17.91 5.32
CA SER A 109 -7.57 18.68 5.24
C SER A 109 -6.91 18.75 6.61
N THR A 110 -5.63 18.44 6.67
CA THR A 110 -4.81 18.52 7.89
C THR A 110 -3.63 19.47 7.74
N THR A 111 -3.60 20.25 6.65
CA THR A 111 -2.49 21.18 6.36
C THR A 111 -2.36 22.21 7.48
N PRO A 112 -1.22 22.23 8.19
CA PRO A 112 -0.93 23.25 9.19
C PRO A 112 -0.91 24.66 8.59
N ALA A 113 -1.30 25.66 9.37
CA ALA A 113 -1.43 27.04 8.88
C ALA A 113 -0.10 27.65 8.42
N ASP A 114 1.01 27.26 9.04
CA ASP A 114 2.37 27.65 8.66
C ASP A 114 2.80 27.07 7.30
N LEU A 115 2.13 26.01 6.83
CA LEU A 115 2.34 25.44 5.50
C LEU A 115 1.36 25.95 4.44
N ALA A 116 0.42 26.84 4.77
CA ALA A 116 -0.61 27.30 3.84
C ALA A 116 -0.06 28.10 2.64
N SER A 117 1.15 28.67 2.76
CA SER A 117 1.80 29.47 1.73
C SER A 117 2.76 28.68 0.82
N VAL A 118 3.02 27.40 1.14
CA VAL A 118 3.91 26.54 0.37
C VAL A 118 3.10 25.51 -0.44
N PRO A 119 3.63 24.95 -1.54
CA PRO A 119 2.92 23.98 -2.37
C PRO A 119 2.89 22.58 -1.73
N VAL A 120 2.51 22.50 -0.46
CA VAL A 120 2.38 21.27 0.31
C VAL A 120 0.99 21.24 0.93
N ALA A 121 0.28 20.14 0.72
CA ALA A 121 -0.99 19.88 1.39
C ALA A 121 -0.90 18.54 2.12
N THR A 122 -1.49 18.47 3.30
CA THR A 122 -1.68 17.21 4.02
C THR A 122 -3.16 16.95 4.22
N ALA A 123 -3.54 15.69 4.22
CA ALA A 123 -4.90 15.29 4.46
C ALA A 123 -4.96 13.94 5.14
N ARG A 124 -6.05 13.73 5.87
CA ARG A 124 -6.48 12.41 6.33
C ARG A 124 -7.61 11.95 5.44
N VAL A 125 -7.44 10.78 4.83
CA VAL A 125 -8.49 10.10 4.07
C VAL A 125 -8.99 8.93 4.89
N LEU A 126 -10.31 8.81 5.03
CA LEU A 126 -10.98 7.70 5.71
C LEU A 126 -11.87 6.98 4.71
N LEU A 127 -11.83 5.65 4.71
CA LEU A 127 -12.74 4.84 3.91
C LEU A 127 -13.82 4.27 4.84
N THR A 128 -15.08 4.36 4.44
CA THR A 128 -16.13 3.63 5.15
C THR A 128 -15.99 2.14 4.88
N VAL A 129 -16.22 1.35 5.91
CA VAL A 129 -16.32 -0.11 5.84
C VAL A 129 -17.76 -0.50 6.16
N ASP A 130 -18.24 -1.60 5.59
CA ASP A 130 -19.56 -2.12 5.92
C ASP A 130 -19.68 -2.29 7.44
N GLY A 131 -20.73 -1.72 8.01
CA GLY A 131 -20.98 -1.67 9.45
C GLY A 131 -21.44 -3.00 10.04
N GLU A 132 -20.72 -4.10 9.81
CA GLU A 132 -20.82 -5.30 10.64
C GLU A 132 -19.74 -5.27 11.72
N GLY A 133 -20.00 -4.49 12.78
CA GLY A 133 -19.54 -4.79 14.15
C GLY A 133 -18.06 -5.06 14.40
N GLY A 134 -17.14 -4.48 13.62
CA GLY A 134 -15.71 -4.53 13.94
C GLY A 134 -15.45 -3.71 15.19
N THR A 135 -15.14 -4.38 16.30
CA THR A 135 -14.78 -3.72 17.56
C THR A 135 -13.64 -2.74 17.33
N ASP A 136 -13.88 -1.49 17.70
CA ASP A 136 -12.91 -0.42 17.89
C ASP A 136 -11.74 -0.95 18.75
N ALA A 137 -10.68 -1.45 18.10
CA ALA A 137 -9.49 -1.95 18.76
C ALA A 137 -8.61 -0.74 19.10
N ARG A 138 -8.86 -0.17 20.28
CA ARG A 138 -7.90 0.65 21.03
C ARG A 138 -6.85 -0.21 21.69
#